data_AF-A0A7S4CEM8-F1
#
_entry.id   AF-A0A7S4CEM8-F1
#
_cell.length_a   1.000
_cell.length_b   1.000
_cell.length_c   1.000
_cell.angle_alpha   90.00
_cell.angle_beta   90.00
_cell.angle_gamma   90.00
#
_symmetry.space_group_name_H-M   'P 1'
#
loop_
_entity.id
_entity.type
_entity.pdbx_description
1 polymer ?
#
loop_
_entity_poly.entity_id
_entity_poly.type
_entity_poly.pdbx_seq_one_letter_code
_entity_poly.pdbx_strand_id
1 'polypeptide(L)'
;SVSTRHLVMSTLRLLCSSPKAQIETAAVGGIEAFVQVLDSEDDLAETKECAVAVFRSMSYTDERSRINLGEQGALSALVRFMEKEMPKEPTIKLGGRSTATRSPRSDALASAATVLQNLSVYEHNKKYITSAKGIGIMLHVIRESRDPSVQ
;
A
#
# COMPACT_ATOMS: atom_id res chain seq x y z
N SER A 1 23.31 7.16 -4.64
CA SER A 1 23.07 7.99 -3.45
C SER A 1 21.68 7.65 -2.92
N VAL A 2 21.52 7.38 -1.63
CA VAL A 2 20.18 7.17 -1.06
C VAL A 2 19.45 8.52 -1.13
N SER A 3 18.25 8.54 -1.73
CA SER A 3 17.47 9.77 -1.84
C SER A 3 17.11 10.28 -0.44
N THR A 4 17.24 11.60 -0.20
CA THR A 4 16.77 12.23 1.03
C THR A 4 15.32 11.88 1.33
N ARG A 5 14.49 11.76 0.28
CA ARG A 5 13.08 11.37 0.42
C ARG A 5 12.93 9.96 0.97
N HIS A 6 13.77 9.01 0.55
CA HIS A 6 13.80 7.66 1.10
C HIS A 6 14.15 7.63 2.60
N LEU A 7 15.18 8.38 3.00
CA LEU A 7 15.61 8.45 4.41
C LEU A 7 14.53 9.06 5.31
N VAL A 8 13.88 10.13 4.85
CA VAL A 8 12.77 10.76 5.56
C VAL A 8 11.58 9.81 5.67
N MET A 9 11.21 9.14 4.57
CA MET A 9 10.10 8.18 4.57
C MET A 9 10.38 6.99 5.49
N SER A 10 11.62 6.50 5.52
CA SER A 10 12.06 5.44 6.44
C SER A 10 11.97 5.88 7.91
N THR A 11 12.34 7.12 8.20
CA THR A 11 12.20 7.69 9.56
C THR A 11 10.73 7.79 9.97
N LEU A 12 9.87 8.28 9.08
CA LEU A 12 8.43 8.40 9.34
C LEU A 12 7.77 7.03 9.56
N ARG A 13 8.21 5.99 8.84
CA ARG A 13 7.79 4.60 9.10
C ARG A 13 8.07 4.17 10.55
N LEU A 14 9.23 4.52 11.09
CA LEU A 14 9.57 4.20 12.48
C LEU A 14 8.75 5.02 13.47
N LEU A 15 8.62 6.33 13.24
CA LEU A 15 7.86 7.23 14.12
C LEU A 15 6.37 6.85 14.18
N CYS A 16 5.78 6.52 13.03
CA CYS A 16 4.38 6.10 12.93
C CYS A 16 4.10 4.72 13.57
N SER A 17 5.01 4.14 14.33
CA SER A 17 4.71 3.08 15.30
C SER A 17 4.00 3.60 16.56
N SER A 18 4.01 4.92 16.78
CA SER A 18 3.32 5.61 17.87
C SER A 18 2.02 6.28 17.42
N PRO A 19 0.90 6.15 18.15
CA PRO A 19 -0.34 6.87 17.85
C PRO A 19 -0.17 8.39 17.77
N LYS A 20 0.67 8.97 18.64
CA LYS A 20 0.91 10.43 18.65
C LYS A 20 1.51 10.89 17.32
N ALA A 21 2.53 10.18 16.83
CA ALA A 21 3.19 10.51 15.57
C ALA A 21 2.25 10.32 14.37
N GLN A 22 1.38 9.31 14.40
CA GLN A 22 0.38 9.09 13.35
C GLN A 22 -0.60 10.27 13.26
N ILE A 23 -1.12 10.74 14.40
CA ILE A 23 -2.02 11.89 14.48
C ILE A 23 -1.32 13.16 13.99
N GLU A 24 -0.12 13.43 14.48
CA GLU A 24 0.66 14.61 14.08
C GLU A 24 0.98 14.60 12.58
N THR A 25 1.41 13.45 12.06
CA THR A 25 1.68 13.24 10.63
C THR A 25 0.44 13.53 9.79
N ALA A 26 -0.73 13.03 10.19
CA ALA A 26 -1.98 13.30 9.48
C ALA A 26 -2.37 14.78 9.55
N ALA A 27 -2.16 15.44 10.70
CA ALA A 27 -2.53 16.83 10.92
C ALA A 27 -1.70 17.82 10.08
N VAL A 28 -0.44 17.49 9.78
CA VAL A 28 0.48 18.35 9.01
C VAL A 28 0.50 18.01 7.50
N GLY A 29 -0.50 17.29 6.99
CA GLY A 29 -0.61 16.97 5.56
C GLY A 29 0.25 15.78 5.10
N GLY A 30 0.74 14.95 6.02
CA GLY A 30 1.59 13.80 5.70
C GLY A 30 0.90 12.77 4.80
N ILE A 31 -0.42 12.59 4.93
CA ILE A 31 -1.16 11.63 4.09
C ILE A 31 -1.07 12.02 2.60
N GLU A 32 -1.28 13.29 2.26
CA GLU A 32 -1.13 13.79 0.89
C GLU A 32 0.29 13.58 0.37
N ALA A 33 1.31 13.87 1.19
CA ALA A 33 2.70 13.65 0.82
C ALA A 33 3.00 12.16 0.52
N PHE A 34 2.42 11.23 1.29
CA PHE A 34 2.58 9.80 1.06
C PHE A 34 1.83 9.33 -0.19
N VAL A 35 0.66 9.91 -0.49
CA VAL A 35 -0.03 9.69 -1.77
C VAL A 35 0.86 10.10 -2.95
N GLN A 36 1.50 11.27 -2.87
CA GLN A 36 2.43 11.72 -3.90
C GLN A 36 3.63 10.75 -4.08
N VAL A 37 4.17 10.21 -2.98
CA VAL A 37 5.23 9.19 -3.03
C VAL A 37 4.77 7.93 -3.76
N LEU A 38 3.55 7.44 -3.51
CA LEU A 38 3.04 6.25 -4.19
C LEU A 38 2.78 6.49 -5.69
N ASP A 39 2.31 7.69 -6.05
CA ASP A 39 1.98 8.03 -7.44
C ASP A 39 3.20 8.42 -8.28
N SER A 40 4.29 8.87 -7.66
CA SER A 40 5.56 9.26 -8.29
C SER A 40 6.22 8.11 -9.06
N GLU A 41 6.64 8.35 -10.30
CA GLU A 41 7.42 7.38 -11.10
C GLU A 41 8.91 7.39 -10.73
N ASP A 42 9.40 8.50 -10.16
CA ASP A 42 10.83 8.70 -9.84
C ASP A 42 11.22 8.15 -8.46
N ASP A 43 10.24 7.88 -7.60
CA ASP A 43 10.50 7.36 -6.26
C ASP A 43 10.86 5.88 -6.27
N LEU A 44 11.91 5.56 -5.50
CA LEU A 44 12.40 4.19 -5.33
C LEU A 44 11.30 3.27 -4.78
N ALA A 45 11.32 2.00 -5.20
CA ALA A 45 10.38 0.99 -4.72
C ALA A 45 10.37 0.89 -3.18
N GLU A 46 11.55 0.95 -2.56
CA GLU A 46 11.71 0.91 -1.10
C GLU A 46 11.11 2.15 -0.41
N THR A 47 11.07 3.30 -1.09
CA THR A 47 10.40 4.51 -0.59
C THR A 47 8.89 4.33 -0.60
N LYS A 48 8.34 3.78 -1.70
CA LYS A 48 6.90 3.46 -1.80
C LYS A 48 6.49 2.41 -0.77
N GLU A 49 7.32 1.39 -0.55
CA GLU A 49 7.12 0.40 0.51
C GLU A 49 7.05 1.04 1.89
N CYS A 50 7.93 2.00 2.18
CA CYS A 50 7.87 2.74 3.44
C CYS A 50 6.58 3.55 3.57
N ALA A 51 6.09 4.18 2.50
CA ALA A 51 4.80 4.88 2.50
C ALA A 51 3.62 3.92 2.75
N VAL A 52 3.58 2.76 2.09
CA VAL A 52 2.57 1.73 2.34
C VAL A 52 2.64 1.22 3.79
N ALA A 53 3.83 1.03 4.34
CA ALA A 53 4.02 0.61 5.72
C ALA A 53 3.51 1.66 6.72
N VAL A 54 3.69 2.96 6.44
CA VAL A 54 3.10 4.04 7.25
C VAL A 54 1.58 3.97 7.21
N PHE A 55 0.98 3.86 6.02
CA PHE A 55 -0.47 3.68 5.91
C PHE A 55 -0.97 2.45 6.65
N ARG A 56 -0.23 1.34 6.62
CA ARG A 56 -0.55 0.16 7.42
C ARG A 56 -0.59 0.49 8.90
N SER A 57 0.42 1.14 9.45
CA SER A 57 0.41 1.54 10.86
C SER A 57 -0.76 2.46 11.19
N MET A 58 -1.03 3.46 10.34
CA MET A 58 -2.14 4.39 10.52
C MET A 58 -3.53 3.72 10.36
N SER A 59 -3.63 2.60 9.64
CA SER A 59 -4.89 1.87 9.47
C SER A 59 -5.39 1.12 10.71
N TYR A 60 -4.61 1.13 11.81
CA TYR A 60 -5.00 0.58 13.11
C TYR A 60 -5.45 1.66 14.12
N THR A 61 -5.55 2.92 13.68
CA THR A 61 -5.99 4.05 14.52
C THR A 61 -7.49 4.06 14.76
N ASP A 62 -7.95 5.05 15.52
CA ASP A 62 -9.37 5.31 15.76
C ASP A 62 -10.14 5.56 14.46
N GLU A 63 -11.46 5.46 14.54
CA GLU A 63 -12.36 5.62 13.39
C GLU A 63 -12.17 6.95 12.64
N ARG A 64 -12.00 8.07 13.36
CA ARG A 64 -11.88 9.38 12.72
C ARG A 64 -10.62 9.46 11.89
N SER A 65 -9.51 8.98 12.42
CA SER A 65 -8.23 8.89 11.72
C SER A 65 -8.31 7.98 10.48
N ARG A 66 -9.03 6.86 10.58
CA ARG A 66 -9.23 5.91 9.45
C ARG A 66 -10.15 6.44 8.36
N ILE A 67 -11.16 7.23 8.70
CA ILE A 67 -12.00 7.94 7.72
C ILE A 67 -11.16 9.03 7.02
N ASN A 68 -10.35 9.78 7.78
CA ASN A 68 -9.48 10.82 7.24
C ASN A 68 -8.48 10.28 6.20
N LEU A 69 -7.95 9.06 6.38
CA LEU A 69 -7.13 8.38 5.36
C LEU A 69 -7.87 8.22 4.03
N GLY A 70 -9.15 7.83 4.07
CA GLY A 70 -9.99 7.71 2.88
C GLY A 70 -10.26 9.07 2.23
N GLU A 71 -10.64 10.08 3.03
CA GLU A 71 -10.93 11.44 2.57
C GLU A 71 -9.72 12.10 1.88
N GLN A 72 -8.50 11.83 2.36
CA GLN A 72 -7.25 12.35 1.79
C GLN A 72 -6.68 11.45 0.66
N GLY A 73 -7.47 10.54 0.11
CA GLY A 73 -7.13 9.81 -1.12
C GLY A 73 -6.17 8.63 -0.95
N ALA A 74 -5.80 8.25 0.28
CA ALA A 74 -4.88 7.14 0.53
C ALA A 74 -5.37 5.82 -0.10
N LEU A 75 -6.69 5.55 -0.03
CA LEU A 75 -7.31 4.35 -0.60
C LEU A 75 -7.15 4.27 -2.12
N SER A 76 -7.39 5.40 -2.81
CA SER A 76 -7.25 5.44 -4.27
C SER A 76 -5.79 5.30 -4.70
N ALA A 77 -4.85 5.91 -3.97
CA ALA A 77 -3.42 5.77 -4.21
C ALA A 77 -2.95 4.32 -4.00
N LEU A 78 -3.43 3.64 -2.95
CA LEU A 78 -3.10 2.24 -2.70
C LEU A 78 -3.63 1.31 -3.80
N VAL A 79 -4.82 1.55 -4.33
CA VAL A 79 -5.35 0.76 -5.45
C VAL A 79 -4.50 0.95 -6.71
N ARG A 80 -4.13 2.19 -7.05
CA ARG A 80 -3.21 2.47 -8.17
C ARG A 80 -1.83 1.85 -7.96
N PHE A 81 -1.30 1.93 -6.74
CA PHE A 81 -0.04 1.29 -6.38
C PHE A 81 -0.12 -0.22 -6.61
N MET A 82 -1.17 -0.89 -6.13
CA MET A 82 -1.36 -2.32 -6.36
C MET A 82 -1.46 -2.67 -7.85
N GLU A 83 -2.15 -1.85 -8.66
CA GLU A 83 -2.24 -2.03 -10.11
C GLU A 83 -0.85 -1.94 -10.79
N LYS A 84 0.00 -0.98 -10.40
CA LYS A 84 1.37 -0.86 -10.92
C LYS A 84 2.28 -1.99 -10.45
N GLU A 85 2.08 -2.48 -9.24
CA GLU A 85 2.85 -3.59 -8.65
C GLU A 85 2.34 -4.98 -9.09
N MET A 86 1.24 -5.08 -9.83
CA MET A 86 0.86 -6.32 -10.50
C MET A 86 1.75 -6.58 -11.71
N PRO A 87 2.16 -7.84 -11.97
CA PRO A 87 2.76 -8.19 -13.25
C PRO A 87 1.73 -7.94 -14.36
N LYS A 88 2.12 -7.23 -15.43
CA LYS A 88 1.24 -6.93 -16.57
C LYS A 88 1.03 -8.13 -17.51
N GLU A 89 1.85 -9.17 -17.36
CA GLU A 89 1.79 -10.40 -18.15
C GLU A 89 1.88 -11.61 -17.20
N PRO A 90 1.23 -12.74 -17.53
CA PRO A 90 1.41 -13.98 -16.79
C PRO A 90 2.86 -14.42 -16.93
N THR A 91 3.65 -14.28 -15.86
CA THR A 91 5.00 -14.82 -15.83
C THR A 91 4.91 -16.34 -15.94
N ILE A 92 5.22 -16.88 -17.11
CA ILE A 92 5.45 -18.32 -17.29
C ILE A 92 6.66 -18.68 -16.42
N LYS A 93 6.43 -19.17 -15.20
CA LYS A 93 7.50 -19.71 -14.37
C LYS A 93 7.92 -21.05 -14.97
N LEU A 94 8.91 -21.03 -15.87
CA LEU A 94 9.60 -22.23 -16.31
C LEU A 94 10.32 -22.88 -15.11
N GLY A 95 9.69 -23.91 -14.54
CA GLY A 95 10.36 -25.09 -13.97
C GLY A 95 11.46 -24.89 -12.91
N GLY A 96 11.52 -23.75 -12.23
CA GLY A 96 12.48 -23.49 -11.16
C GLY A 96 11.80 -23.54 -9.80
N ARG A 97 12.20 -24.49 -8.95
CA ARG A 97 11.80 -24.58 -7.54
C ARG A 97 12.08 -23.23 -6.85
N SER A 98 11.03 -22.41 -6.73
CA SER A 98 11.12 -21.07 -6.15
C SER A 98 11.41 -21.22 -4.66
N THR A 99 12.66 -21.07 -4.26
CA THR A 99 12.99 -20.77 -2.86
C THR A 99 12.34 -19.43 -2.56
N ALA A 100 11.18 -19.44 -1.91
CA ALA A 100 10.39 -18.25 -1.63
C ALA A 100 11.11 -17.34 -0.63
N THR A 101 12.13 -16.61 -1.11
CA THR A 101 12.48 -15.33 -0.51
C THR A 101 11.31 -14.41 -0.81
N ARG A 102 10.58 -13.99 0.22
CA ARG A 102 9.56 -12.93 0.10
C ARG A 102 10.23 -11.75 -0.60
N SER A 103 9.84 -11.47 -1.84
CA SER A 103 10.36 -10.30 -2.53
C SER A 103 9.74 -9.05 -1.88
N PRO A 104 10.48 -7.94 -1.74
CA PRO A 104 9.96 -6.69 -1.18
C PRO A 104 8.60 -6.25 -1.78
N ARG A 105 8.45 -6.43 -3.10
CA ARG A 105 7.19 -6.26 -3.85
C ARG A 105 5.99 -7.05 -3.30
N SER A 106 6.22 -8.29 -2.84
CA SER A 106 5.17 -9.13 -2.27
C SER A 106 4.73 -8.63 -0.89
N ASP A 107 5.65 -8.06 -0.12
CA ASP A 107 5.35 -7.52 1.22
C ASP A 107 4.62 -6.18 1.12
N ALA A 108 4.95 -5.37 0.11
CA ALA A 108 4.24 -4.13 -0.22
C ALA A 108 2.78 -4.38 -0.61
N LEU A 109 2.52 -5.34 -1.52
CA LEU A 109 1.18 -5.73 -1.93
C LEU A 109 0.36 -6.29 -0.76
N ALA A 110 0.95 -7.15 0.06
CA ALA A 110 0.29 -7.69 1.26
C ALA A 110 -0.06 -6.59 2.27
N SER A 111 0.85 -5.61 2.44
CA SER A 111 0.61 -4.46 3.31
C SER A 111 -0.50 -3.56 2.77
N ALA A 112 -0.52 -3.28 1.46
CA ALA A 112 -1.58 -2.51 0.82
C ALA A 112 -2.94 -3.21 0.97
N ALA A 113 -2.99 -4.53 0.74
CA ALA A 113 -4.20 -5.33 0.95
C ALA A 113 -4.68 -5.29 2.42
N THR A 114 -3.75 -5.31 3.38
CA THR A 114 -4.07 -5.14 4.81
C THR A 114 -4.70 -3.78 5.09
N VAL A 115 -4.16 -2.70 4.50
CA VAL A 115 -4.74 -1.36 4.64
C VAL A 115 -6.15 -1.32 4.06
N LEU A 116 -6.34 -1.83 2.84
CA LEU A 116 -7.67 -1.88 2.20
C LEU A 116 -8.66 -2.65 3.08
N GLN A 117 -8.26 -3.80 3.61
CA GLN A 117 -9.08 -4.57 4.54
C GLN A 117 -9.48 -3.74 5.77
N ASN A 118 -8.50 -3.18 6.48
CA ASN A 118 -8.72 -2.42 7.72
C ASN A 118 -9.60 -1.18 7.55
N LEU A 119 -9.53 -0.55 6.38
CA LEU A 119 -10.28 0.66 6.08
C LEU A 119 -11.64 0.36 5.44
N SER A 120 -11.81 -0.78 4.76
CA SER A 120 -13.07 -1.18 4.10
C SER A 120 -14.21 -1.52 5.06
N VAL A 121 -13.93 -1.73 6.35
CA VAL A 121 -14.95 -1.95 7.38
C VAL A 121 -15.91 -0.75 7.52
N TYR A 122 -15.48 0.43 7.07
CA TYR A 122 -16.27 1.65 7.09
C TYR A 122 -16.95 1.90 5.74
N GLU A 123 -18.27 2.07 5.74
CA GLU A 123 -19.05 2.37 4.52
C GLU A 123 -18.52 3.60 3.78
N HIS A 124 -18.12 4.64 4.52
CA HIS A 124 -17.55 5.84 3.93
C HIS A 124 -16.30 5.56 3.08
N ASN A 125 -15.49 4.56 3.45
CA ASN A 125 -14.26 4.21 2.75
C ASN A 125 -14.51 3.32 1.54
N LYS A 126 -15.59 2.52 1.55
CA LYS A 126 -15.92 1.62 0.44
C LYS A 126 -16.10 2.38 -0.88
N LYS A 127 -16.71 3.58 -0.85
CA LYS A 127 -16.90 4.43 -2.03
C LYS A 127 -15.57 4.83 -2.71
N TYR A 128 -14.50 5.05 -1.93
CA TYR A 128 -13.19 5.40 -2.48
C TYR A 128 -12.51 4.20 -3.14
N ILE A 129 -12.66 3.01 -2.53
CA ILE A 129 -12.16 1.75 -3.09
C ILE A 129 -12.86 1.44 -4.41
N THR A 130 -14.19 1.52 -4.45
CA THR A 130 -14.96 1.22 -5.67
C THR A 130 -14.72 2.24 -6.77
N SER A 131 -14.67 3.54 -6.44
CA SER A 131 -14.38 4.61 -7.41
C SER A 131 -12.98 4.48 -8.01
N ALA A 132 -12.02 3.93 -7.26
CA ALA A 132 -10.67 3.64 -7.74
C ALA A 132 -10.56 2.33 -8.54
N LYS A 133 -11.68 1.67 -8.87
CA LYS A 133 -11.72 0.33 -9.51
C LYS A 133 -11.09 -0.79 -8.66
N GLY A 134 -11.03 -0.62 -7.34
CA GLY A 134 -10.35 -1.54 -6.42
C GLY A 134 -10.89 -2.98 -6.45
N ILE A 135 -12.17 -3.19 -6.78
CA ILE A 135 -12.73 -4.54 -6.93
C ILE A 135 -12.01 -5.32 -8.03
N GLY A 136 -11.78 -4.69 -9.20
CA GLY A 136 -11.10 -5.35 -10.32
C GLY A 136 -9.67 -5.74 -9.97
N ILE A 137 -8.96 -4.85 -9.29
CA ILE A 137 -7.60 -5.07 -8.79
C ILE A 137 -7.58 -6.24 -7.79
N MET A 138 -8.45 -6.24 -6.78
CA MET A 138 -8.52 -7.34 -5.81
C MET A 138 -8.81 -8.71 -6.47
N LEU A 139 -9.74 -8.75 -7.44
CA LEU A 139 -10.01 -9.98 -8.19
C LEU A 139 -8.81 -10.43 -9.03
N HIS A 140 -8.04 -9.49 -9.58
CA HIS A 140 -6.80 -9.80 -10.28
C HIS A 140 -5.75 -10.39 -9.32
N VAL A 141 -5.53 -9.80 -8.13
CA VAL A 141 -4.65 -10.38 -7.09
C VAL A 141 -5.03 -11.83 -6.81
N ILE A 142 -6.34 -12.10 -6.61
CA ILE A 142 -6.81 -13.45 -6.28
C ILE A 142 -6.50 -14.44 -7.40
N ARG A 143 -6.68 -14.04 -8.67
CA ARG A 143 -6.40 -14.91 -9.83
C ARG A 143 -4.92 -15.22 -9.97
N GLU A 144 -4.06 -14.22 -9.82
CA GLU A 144 -2.60 -14.39 -9.88
C GLU A 144 -2.07 -15.20 -8.68
N SER A 145 -2.65 -15.02 -7.49
CA SER A 145 -2.27 -15.81 -6.30
C SER A 145 -2.65 -17.29 -6.39
N ARG A 146 -3.47 -17.66 -7.38
CA ARG A 146 -3.95 -19.02 -7.65
C ARG A 146 -3.21 -19.72 -8.80
N ASP A 147 -2.07 -19.20 -9.28
CA ASP A 147 -1.29 -19.87 -10.35
C ASP A 147 -1.11 -21.38 -10.03
N PRO A 148 -1.80 -22.27 -10.77
CA PRO A 148 -1.92 -23.69 -10.45
C PRO A 148 -0.74 -24.53 -10.94
N SER A 149 0.39 -23.93 -11.30
CA SER A 149 1.62 -24.66 -11.63
C SER A 149 2.30 -25.37 -10.43
N VAL A 150 1.67 -25.33 -9.24
CA VAL A 150 2.12 -25.99 -7.99
C VAL A 150 0.94 -26.67 -7.24
N GLN A 151 0.16 -27.50 -7.93
CA GLN A 151 -0.67 -28.54 -7.30
C GLN A 151 -0.30 -29.91 -7.84
#